data_AF-A0A4P8VGE0-F1
#
_entry.id   AF-A0A4P8VGE0-F1
#
_cell.length_a   1.000
_cell.length_b   1.000
_cell.length_c   1.000
_cell.angle_alpha   90.00
_cell.angle_beta   90.00
_cell.angle_gamma   90.00
#
_symmetry.space_group_name_H-M   'P 1'
#
loop_
_entity.id
_entity.type
_entity.pdbx_description
1 polymer ?
#
loop_
_entity_poly.entity_id
_entity_poly.type
_entity_poly.pdbx_seq_one_letter_code
_entity_poly.pdbx_strand_id
1 'polypeptide(L)'
;NAKETGQILLVNYEDIDNLKTTTIGAARFLHDGGWDITKRYFMTAANQSNKIAVVDSRDQRLTALVDVDKIPHPGRGANFTDP
;
A
#
# COMPACT_ATOMS: atom_id res chain seq x y z
N ASN A 1 7.73 -10.05 10.20
CA ASN A 1 6.88 -10.04 9.00
C ASN A 1 5.89 -8.89 9.18
N ALA A 2 5.99 -7.84 8.36
CA ALA A 2 5.20 -6.59 8.51
C ALA A 2 3.76 -6.73 7.99
N LYS A 3 3.48 -7.84 7.29
CA LYS A 3 2.18 -8.16 6.71
C LYS A 3 1.13 -8.42 7.79
N GLU A 4 1.50 -9.16 8.83
CA GLU A 4 0.64 -9.55 9.94
C GLU A 4 0.32 -8.37 10.87
N THR A 5 1.26 -7.43 10.99
CA THR A 5 1.07 -6.18 11.75
C THR A 5 0.28 -5.13 10.98
N GLY A 6 0.12 -5.30 9.66
CA GLY A 6 -0.58 -4.34 8.81
C GLY A 6 0.19 -3.03 8.65
N GLN A 7 1.51 -3.11 8.61
CA GLN A 7 2.39 -1.95 8.49
C GLN A 7 3.00 -1.85 7.09
N ILE A 8 2.98 -0.65 6.52
CA ILE A 8 3.68 -0.30 5.28
C ILE A 8 4.88 0.55 5.67
N LEU A 9 6.07 0.16 5.23
CA LEU A 9 7.31 0.90 5.48
C LEU A 9 7.74 1.61 4.21
N LEU A 10 7.85 2.95 4.27
CA LEU A 10 8.53 3.74 3.26
C LEU A 10 9.96 3.91 3.72
N VAL A 11 10.89 3.28 3.01
CA VAL A 11 12.30 3.24 3.38
C VAL A 11 13.06 4.22 2.48
N ASN A 12 13.65 5.26 3.07
CA ASN A 12 14.55 6.15 2.36
C ASN A 12 15.96 5.53 2.35
N TYR A 13 16.45 5.26 1.14
CA TYR A 13 17.74 4.64 0.87
C TYR A 13 18.80 5.64 0.37
N GLU A 14 18.58 6.94 0.51
CA GLU A 14 19.55 7.99 0.18
C GLU A 14 20.83 7.90 1.01
N ASP A 15 20.69 7.50 2.28
CA ASP A 15 21.78 7.20 3.21
C ASP A 15 21.49 5.86 3.89
N ILE A 16 22.20 4.82 3.46
CA ILE A 16 22.00 3.45 3.97
C ILE A 16 22.63 3.22 5.33
N ASP A 17 23.58 4.07 5.73
CA ASP A 17 24.21 4.03 7.06
C ASP A 17 23.30 4.69 8.10
N ASN A 18 22.48 5.66 7.69
CA ASN A 18 21.51 6.38 8.52
C ASN A 18 20.07 6.26 7.98
N LEU A 19 19.58 5.02 7.87
CA LEU A 19 18.25 4.68 7.35
C LEU A 19 17.12 5.48 8.00
N LYS A 20 16.39 6.24 7.18
CA LYS A 20 15.13 6.88 7.57
C LYS A 20 13.95 6.05 7.08
N THR A 21 13.00 5.78 7.97
CA THR A 21 11.80 5.01 7.63
C THR A 21 10.55 5.71 8.13
N THR A 22 9.51 5.70 7.31
CA THR A 22 8.16 6.11 7.70
C THR A 22 7.30 4.85 7.81
N THR A 23 6.80 4.58 9.01
CA THR A 23 5.92 3.43 9.26
C THR A 23 4.47 3.89 9.23
N ILE A 24 3.70 3.33 8.31
CA ILE A 24 2.28 3.65 8.12
C ILE A 24 1.45 2.45 8.56
N GLY A 25 0.54 2.66 9.51
CA GLY A 25 -0.48 1.67 9.85
C GLY A 25 -1.55 1.62 8.75
N ALA A 26 -1.93 0.41 8.33
CA ALA A 26 -2.95 0.17 7.32
C ALA A 26 -3.97 -0.86 7.85
N ALA A 27 -4.02 -2.06 7.27
CA ALA A 27 -4.84 -3.17 7.73
C ALA A 27 -4.00 -4.45 7.72
N ARG A 28 -4.30 -5.38 8.65
CA ARG A 28 -3.57 -6.65 8.75
C ARG A 28 -3.72 -7.50 7.48
N PHE A 29 -2.75 -8.37 7.26
CA PHE A 29 -2.67 -9.27 6.11
C PHE A 29 -2.44 -8.55 4.79
N LEU A 30 -1.54 -7.57 4.80
CA LEU A 30 -1.04 -6.95 3.57
C LEU A 30 -0.40 -8.02 2.67
N HIS A 31 -0.71 -7.97 1.38
CA HIS A 31 -0.32 -9.02 0.45
C HIS A 31 0.44 -8.46 -0.75
N ASP A 32 -0.28 -8.09 -1.81
CA ASP A 32 0.20 -7.59 -3.10
C ASP A 32 -0.41 -6.21 -3.38
N GLY A 33 0.09 -5.53 -4.41
CA GLY A 33 -0.30 -4.17 -4.70
C GLY A 33 0.50 -3.57 -5.85
N GLY A 34 0.06 -2.40 -6.30
CA GLY A 34 0.69 -1.68 -7.39
C GLY A 34 0.44 -0.18 -7.33
N TRP A 35 1.14 0.51 -8.20
CA TRP A 35 1.02 1.96 -8.35
C TRP A 35 -0.18 2.32 -9.22
N ASP A 36 -0.83 3.43 -8.87
CA ASP A 36 -1.76 4.10 -9.76
C ASP A 36 -1.06 4.59 -11.05
N ILE A 37 -1.84 5.12 -11.99
CA ILE A 37 -1.32 5.61 -13.28
C ILE A 37 -0.33 6.77 -13.12
N THR A 38 -0.47 7.60 -12.08
CA THR A 38 0.41 8.74 -11.82
C THR A 38 1.68 8.39 -11.04
N LYS A 39 1.80 7.13 -10.58
CA LYS A 39 2.90 6.65 -9.73
C LYS A 39 3.05 7.42 -8.41
N ARG A 40 1.95 7.97 -7.89
CA ARG A 40 1.90 8.66 -6.61
C ARG A 40 1.26 7.81 -5.52
N TYR A 41 0.20 7.08 -5.85
CA TYR A 41 -0.56 6.32 -4.88
C TYR A 41 -0.21 4.84 -5.00
N PHE A 42 0.23 4.26 -3.88
CA PHE A 42 0.42 2.83 -3.77
C PHE A 42 -0.86 2.18 -3.24
N MET A 43 -1.44 1.28 -4.03
CA MET A 43 -2.66 0.56 -3.70
C MET A 43 -2.30 -0.90 -3.39
N THR A 44 -2.58 -1.37 -2.17
CA THR A 44 -2.24 -2.73 -1.75
C THR A 44 -3.39 -3.44 -1.04
N ALA A 45 -3.54 -4.73 -1.32
CA ALA A 45 -4.55 -5.58 -0.72
C ALA A 45 -4.16 -5.97 0.72
N ALA A 46 -5.05 -5.70 1.66
CA ALA A 46 -5.11 -6.36 2.96
C ALA A 46 -6.12 -7.52 2.84
N ASN A 47 -5.67 -8.63 2.28
CA ASN A 47 -6.56 -9.61 1.65
C ASN A 47 -7.55 -10.27 2.64
N GLN A 48 -7.06 -10.79 3.77
CA GLN A 48 -7.90 -11.38 4.81
C GLN A 48 -8.67 -10.33 5.64
N SER A 49 -8.46 -9.05 5.35
CA SER A 49 -9.24 -7.95 5.90
C SER A 49 -10.29 -7.40 4.91
N ASN A 50 -10.39 -7.94 3.69
CA ASN A 50 -11.26 -7.46 2.60
C ASN A 50 -11.12 -5.95 2.32
N LYS A 51 -9.89 -5.43 2.33
CA LYS A 51 -9.62 -4.00 2.12
C LYS A 51 -8.50 -3.76 1.11
N ILE A 52 -8.56 -2.62 0.43
CA ILE A 52 -7.44 -2.00 -0.30
C ILE A 52 -6.94 -0.80 0.50
N ALA A 53 -5.68 -0.82 0.91
CA ALA A 53 -5.02 0.33 1.49
C ALA A 53 -4.41 1.21 0.40
N VAL A 54 -4.65 2.53 0.48
CA VAL A 54 -4.13 3.52 -0.45
C VAL A 54 -3.17 4.44 0.29
N VAL A 55 -1.91 4.45 -0.11
CA VAL A 55 -0.83 5.24 0.48
C VAL A 55 -0.39 6.33 -0.50
N ASP A 56 -0.30 7.57 -0.05
CA ASP A 56 0.34 8.65 -0.81
C ASP A 56 1.85 8.57 -0.57
N SER A 57 2.63 8.26 -1.62
CA SER A 57 4.08 8.13 -1.50
C SER A 57 4.81 9.47 -1.38
N ARG A 58 4.19 10.56 -1.83
CA ARG A 58 4.74 11.92 -1.73
C ARG A 58 4.55 12.48 -0.33
N ASP A 59 3.32 12.40 0.18
CA ASP A 59 2.98 12.91 1.50
C ASP A 59 3.26 11.89 2.62
N GLN A 60 3.68 10.67 2.25
CA GLN A 60 4.06 9.57 3.14
C GLN A 60 2.99 9.19 4.17
N ARG A 61 1.73 9.14 3.73
CA ARG A 61 0.57 8.90 4.62
C ARG A 61 -0.45 7.95 4.02
N LEU A 62 -1.19 7.27 4.90
CA LEU A 62 -2.40 6.54 4.51
C LEU A 62 -3.46 7.55 4.07
N THR A 63 -4.01 7.34 2.88
CA THR A 63 -5.06 8.19 2.31
C THR A 63 -6.44 7.54 2.48
N ALA A 64 -6.54 6.23 2.29
CA ALA A 64 -7.80 5.51 2.42
C ALA A 64 -7.60 4.04 2.77
N LEU A 65 -8.64 3.46 3.38
CA LEU A 65 -8.89 2.01 3.45
C LEU A 65 -10.23 1.76 2.77
N VAL A 66 -10.19 1.18 1.57
CA VAL A 66 -11.39 0.94 0.75
C VAL A 66 -11.87 -0.48 0.99
N ASP A 67 -13.13 -0.63 1.40
CA ASP A 67 -13.79 -1.92 1.52
C ASP A 67 -14.04 -2.53 0.14
N VAL A 68 -13.76 -3.83 0.03
CA VAL A 68 -14.05 -4.65 -1.15
C VAL A 68 -14.72 -5.94 -0.70
N ASP A 69 -15.23 -6.72 -1.65
CA ASP A 69 -16.08 -7.87 -1.33
C ASP A 69 -15.34 -8.97 -0.57
N LYS A 70 -14.46 -9.73 -1.24
CA LYS A 70 -13.76 -10.85 -0.59
C LYS A 70 -12.36 -11.09 -1.13
N ILE A 71 -11.39 -11.19 -0.22
CA ILE A 71 -10.00 -11.62 -0.44
C ILE A 71 -9.42 -11.02 -1.74
N PRO A 72 -9.23 -9.69 -1.80
CA PRO A 72 -8.64 -9.05 -2.97
C PRO A 72 -7.24 -9.60 -3.25
N HIS A 73 -6.96 -9.87 -4.52
CA HIS A 73 -5.65 -10.36 -4.99
C HIS A 73 -5.27 -9.71 -6.34
N PRO A 74 -4.97 -8.40 -6.35
CA PRO A 74 -4.81 -7.62 -7.58
C PRO A 74 -3.52 -7.91 -8.37
N GLY A 75 -2.53 -8.61 -7.80
CA GLY A 75 -1.16 -8.59 -8.29
C GLY A 75 -0.60 -7.17 -8.21
N ARG A 76 -0.32 -6.56 -9.37
CA ARG A 76 0.04 -5.13 -9.47
C ARG A 76 -1.15 -4.24 -9.87
N GLY A 77 -2.34 -4.82 -9.99
CA GLY A 77 -3.55 -4.14 -10.48
C GLY A 77 -3.52 -3.88 -11.98
N ALA A 78 -4.56 -3.21 -12.46
CA ALA A 78 -4.71 -2.72 -13.83
C ALA A 78 -5.17 -1.26 -13.78
N ASN A 79 -4.45 -0.38 -14.46
CA ASN A 79 -4.81 1.03 -14.57
C ASN A 79 -5.33 1.29 -15.98
N PHE A 80 -6.50 1.92 -16.09
CA PHE A 80 -7.08 2.39 -17.35
C PHE A 80 -7.92 3.63 -17.07
N THR A 81 -8.15 4.45 -18.10
CA THR A 81 -9.14 5.54 -18.05
C THR A 81 -10.45 4.96 -18.58
N ASP A 82 -11.48 4.96 -17.74
CA ASP A 82 -12.82 4.59 -18.16
C ASP A 82 -13.48 5.76 -18.92
N PRO A 83 -14.26 5.53 -20.01
CA PRO A 83 -14.87 6.58 -20.83
C PRO A 83 -15.87 7.49 -20.12
#